data_AF-A0A7Y1Y6S0-F1
#
_entry.id   AF-A0A7Y1Y6S0-F1
#
_cell.length_a   1.000
_cell.length_b   1.000
_cell.length_c   1.000
_cell.angle_alpha   90.00
_cell.angle_beta   90.00
_cell.angle_gamma   90.00
#
_symmetry.space_group_name_H-M   'P 1'
#
loop_
_entity.id
_entity.type
_entity.pdbx_description
1 polymer ?
#
loop_
_entity_poly.entity_id
_entity_poly.type
_entity_poly.pdbx_seq_one_letter_code
_entity_poly.pdbx_strand_id
1 'polypeptide(L)'
;MGNKGDGIIRKLVIASVLAAAMVVPAAAGAVDPPDEVGFVDPTTGFWQLGADESFFFGVPGDIPFLGDWDGDGVDTPGLYRPANGFAYISNRREFGIAERTWFIGIPGDIPIVGDWNGDGEDTFSVYRPSEGKVYINNFNETRFAQEEYYFGVPADKPFAVDFNGDGRDDIGLHRESNGLVYMTDAVTDGLPDGAVAATDLEFFWGIADDAVFAGDWNATGVDSPGLVRPTAFRAFLRFSNSLGFADEDWPTEFGDWMPVVGRIPGAPNHFEVELSSGEVVPGPGTPGASGSVDINITAGGEVCFSFEFDGVSGVTAAHLHAGAAGATGPPVVDFGVTGGDAFGCVATTTATAVDILNQPEDYHVQVHTSSHPDGAVRGQLAATRDWDLSLVGAFVVGFGDADGFVTLSLEVSNSGRVCLESFSAERIGPVTLIGLYAAGAGGDGPLVADVTFGPGHDGCTTVIPSAAAMVLATPAGYYTQVSTTQFPDGAVRAQLANGS
;
A
#
# COMPACT_ATOMS: atom_id res chain seq x y z
N MET A 1 -16.95 -87.41 -14.96
CA MET A 1 -15.84 -87.99 -14.18
C MET A 1 -14.74 -86.95 -14.06
N GLY A 2 -14.25 -86.68 -12.84
CA GLY A 2 -12.85 -86.30 -12.59
C GLY A 2 -12.41 -84.84 -12.76
N ASN A 3 -12.61 -84.06 -11.70
CA ASN A 3 -11.67 -83.15 -11.00
C ASN A 3 -10.44 -82.49 -11.69
N LYS A 4 -10.31 -81.19 -11.33
CA LYS A 4 -9.14 -80.40 -10.89
C LYS A 4 -8.16 -79.79 -11.89
N GLY A 5 -8.05 -78.47 -11.81
CA GLY A 5 -6.91 -77.64 -12.19
C GLY A 5 -6.97 -76.31 -11.44
N ASP A 6 -6.28 -76.22 -10.31
CA ASP A 6 -6.16 -75.05 -9.44
C ASP A 6 -5.46 -73.88 -10.16
N GLY A 7 -6.15 -72.76 -10.31
CA GLY A 7 -5.58 -71.49 -10.80
C GLY A 7 -5.34 -70.54 -9.63
N ILE A 8 -4.09 -70.46 -9.17
CA ILE A 8 -3.62 -69.51 -8.16
C ILE A 8 -3.71 -68.09 -8.74
N ILE A 9 -4.68 -67.30 -8.30
CA ILE A 9 -4.69 -65.84 -8.52
C ILE A 9 -3.71 -65.21 -7.53
N ARG A 10 -2.52 -64.83 -8.02
CA ARG A 10 -1.62 -63.95 -7.29
C ARG A 10 -2.26 -62.56 -7.23
N LYS A 11 -2.82 -62.20 -6.07
CA LYS A 11 -3.18 -60.80 -5.77
C LYS A 11 -1.88 -59.98 -5.76
N LEU A 12 -1.73 -59.13 -6.78
CA LEU A 12 -0.73 -58.07 -6.80
C LEU A 12 -1.18 -57.02 -5.76
N VAL A 13 -0.51 -56.96 -4.62
CA VAL A 13 -0.65 -55.84 -3.68
C VAL A 13 0.19 -54.70 -4.25
N ILE A 14 -0.47 -53.77 -4.95
CA ILE A 14 0.12 -52.47 -5.26
C ILE A 14 0.08 -51.68 -3.94
N ALA A 15 1.23 -51.52 -3.30
CA ALA A 15 1.39 -50.58 -2.22
C ALA A 15 1.28 -49.17 -2.81
N SER A 16 0.12 -48.54 -2.65
CA SER A 16 -0.06 -47.12 -2.94
C SER A 16 0.83 -46.35 -1.96
N VAL A 17 1.93 -45.78 -2.45
CA VAL A 17 2.63 -44.71 -1.74
C VAL A 17 1.70 -43.51 -1.80
N LEU A 18 0.96 -43.29 -0.72
CA LEU A 18 0.25 -42.03 -0.51
C LEU A 18 1.35 -40.98 -0.32
N ALA A 19 1.67 -40.24 -1.38
CA ALA A 19 2.34 -38.96 -1.22
C ALA A 19 1.32 -38.07 -0.49
N ALA A 20 1.49 -37.91 0.82
CA ALA A 20 0.87 -36.80 1.51
C ALA A 20 1.44 -35.54 0.87
N ALA A 21 0.66 -34.88 0.03
CA ALA A 21 0.91 -33.49 -0.30
C ALA A 21 0.98 -32.77 1.04
N MET A 22 2.17 -32.30 1.41
CA MET A 22 2.26 -31.25 2.41
C MET A 22 1.46 -30.09 1.82
N VAL A 23 0.26 -29.89 2.34
CA VAL A 23 -0.38 -28.59 2.26
C VAL A 23 0.57 -27.68 3.03
N VAL A 24 1.41 -26.97 2.28
CA VAL A 24 2.04 -25.77 2.81
C VAL A 24 0.85 -24.91 3.21
N PRO A 25 0.66 -24.59 4.50
CA PRO A 25 -0.36 -23.62 4.84
C PRO A 25 0.00 -22.38 4.02
N ALA A 26 -0.98 -21.82 3.30
CA ALA A 26 -0.84 -20.48 2.77
C ALA A 26 -0.25 -19.63 3.90
N ALA A 27 0.82 -18.90 3.61
CA ALA A 27 1.33 -17.91 4.55
C ALA A 27 0.10 -17.13 5.03
N ALA A 28 -0.10 -17.04 6.35
CA ALA A 28 -1.08 -16.10 6.86
C ALA A 28 -0.67 -14.75 6.25
N GLY A 29 -1.53 -14.24 5.35
CA GLY A 29 -1.19 -13.14 4.46
C GLY A 29 -0.63 -11.98 5.26
N ALA A 30 0.39 -11.32 4.70
CA ALA A 30 0.72 -9.98 5.15
C ALA A 30 -0.58 -9.16 5.20
N VAL A 31 -0.73 -8.33 6.23
CA VAL A 31 -1.86 -7.41 6.30
C VAL A 31 -1.76 -6.52 5.06
N ASP A 32 -2.78 -6.57 4.22
CA ASP A 32 -2.88 -5.75 3.01
C ASP A 32 -2.82 -4.27 3.40
N PRO A 33 -1.88 -3.45 2.91
CA PRO A 33 -1.90 -2.02 3.20
C PRO A 33 -3.13 -1.35 2.58
N PRO A 34 -3.63 -0.24 3.15
CA PRO A 34 -4.78 0.46 2.58
C PRO A 34 -4.52 0.96 1.16
N ASP A 35 -5.58 0.96 0.34
CA ASP A 35 -5.56 1.57 -0.98
C ASP A 35 -5.41 3.08 -0.91
N GLU A 36 -4.78 3.63 -1.95
CA GLU A 36 -4.58 5.06 -2.12
C GLU A 36 -5.36 5.61 -3.31
N VAL A 37 -5.73 6.89 -3.23
CA VAL A 37 -6.38 7.61 -4.32
C VAL A 37 -5.37 8.52 -5.02
N GLY A 38 -5.05 8.19 -6.27
CA GLY A 38 -4.32 9.04 -7.19
C GLY A 38 -5.24 9.86 -8.10
N PHE A 39 -4.66 10.82 -8.82
CA PHE A 39 -5.36 11.66 -9.78
C PHE A 39 -4.60 11.76 -11.10
N VAL A 40 -5.34 11.81 -12.20
CA VAL A 40 -4.78 11.92 -13.54
C VAL A 40 -5.43 13.08 -14.29
N ASP A 41 -4.61 13.96 -14.86
CA ASP A 41 -5.06 15.03 -15.74
C ASP A 41 -5.52 14.46 -17.09
N PRO A 42 -6.84 14.45 -17.40
CA PRO A 42 -7.34 13.90 -18.65
C PRO A 42 -6.90 14.71 -19.88
N THR A 43 -6.37 15.92 -19.70
CA THR A 43 -5.95 16.81 -20.79
C THR A 43 -4.49 16.68 -21.17
N THR A 44 -3.66 16.11 -20.29
CA THR A 44 -2.21 15.97 -20.51
C THR A 44 -1.71 14.54 -20.35
N GLY A 45 -2.45 13.67 -19.63
CA GLY A 45 -1.96 12.36 -19.22
C GLY A 45 -0.92 12.45 -18.10
N PHE A 46 -0.95 13.52 -17.30
CA PHE A 46 -0.10 13.66 -16.12
C PHE A 46 -0.74 12.93 -14.94
N TRP A 47 0.01 12.03 -14.32
CA TRP A 47 -0.39 11.23 -13.18
C TRP A 47 0.23 11.82 -11.92
N GLN A 48 -0.56 11.90 -10.86
CA GLN A 48 -0.11 12.19 -9.52
C GLN A 48 -0.65 11.12 -8.58
N LEU A 49 0.26 10.32 -8.06
CA LEU A 49 -0.02 9.22 -7.15
C LEU A 49 0.60 9.58 -5.79
N GLY A 50 -0.21 9.57 -4.73
CA GLY A 50 0.23 10.04 -3.41
C GLY A 50 0.79 11.47 -3.44
N ALA A 51 1.69 11.78 -2.49
CA ALA A 51 2.32 13.09 -2.37
C ALA A 51 3.52 13.30 -3.31
N ASP A 52 4.31 12.25 -3.57
CA ASP A 52 5.66 12.37 -4.15
C ASP A 52 5.84 11.70 -5.51
N GLU A 53 4.84 10.98 -6.03
CA GLU A 53 4.97 10.26 -7.29
C GLU A 53 4.19 10.94 -8.41
N SER A 54 4.91 11.38 -9.45
CA SER A 54 4.29 11.94 -10.65
C SER A 54 5.06 11.64 -11.93
N PHE A 55 4.32 11.39 -13.00
CA PHE A 55 4.86 11.05 -14.32
C PHE A 55 3.82 11.31 -15.41
N PHE A 56 4.22 11.21 -16.69
CA PHE A 56 3.26 11.24 -17.79
C PHE A 56 3.09 9.85 -18.40
N PHE A 57 1.84 9.43 -18.56
CA PHE A 57 1.48 8.20 -19.25
C PHE A 57 0.11 8.37 -19.93
N GLY A 58 0.02 7.96 -21.19
CA GLY A 58 -1.19 8.11 -22.00
C GLY A 58 -1.25 9.41 -22.79
N VAL A 59 -2.42 9.65 -23.38
CA VAL A 59 -2.70 10.85 -24.17
C VAL A 59 -4.08 11.41 -23.79
N PRO A 60 -4.42 12.64 -24.21
CA PRO A 60 -5.68 13.25 -23.82
C PRO A 60 -6.89 12.44 -24.27
N GLY A 61 -7.82 12.21 -23.34
CA GLY A 61 -9.05 11.44 -23.56
C GLY A 61 -8.93 9.92 -23.31
N ASP A 62 -7.78 9.44 -22.85
CA ASP A 62 -7.67 8.10 -22.26
C ASP A 62 -8.37 8.08 -20.88
N ILE A 63 -8.92 6.92 -20.51
CA ILE A 63 -9.54 6.65 -19.20
C ILE A 63 -8.51 5.86 -18.38
N PRO A 64 -7.98 6.43 -17.27
CA PRO A 64 -6.94 5.81 -16.47
C PRO A 64 -7.49 4.84 -15.43
N PHE A 65 -6.66 3.84 -15.12
CA PHE A 65 -6.88 2.82 -14.09
C PHE A 65 -5.55 2.52 -13.40
N LEU A 66 -5.62 2.01 -12.19
CA LEU A 66 -4.53 1.28 -11.56
C LEU A 66 -4.95 -0.18 -11.46
N GLY A 67 -3.96 -1.07 -11.51
CA GLY A 67 -4.17 -2.48 -11.23
C GLY A 67 -2.86 -3.28 -11.21
N ASP A 68 -2.88 -4.42 -10.56
CA ASP A 68 -1.80 -5.39 -10.42
C ASP A 68 -1.79 -6.35 -11.64
N TRP A 69 -1.12 -5.95 -12.71
CA TRP A 69 -1.16 -6.71 -13.96
C TRP A 69 -0.27 -7.96 -14.00
N ASP A 70 0.51 -8.23 -12.95
CA ASP A 70 1.43 -9.38 -12.87
C ASP A 70 1.41 -10.13 -11.52
N GLY A 71 0.50 -9.78 -10.62
CA GLY A 71 0.23 -10.50 -9.38
C GLY A 71 1.30 -10.28 -8.31
N ASP A 72 2.05 -9.17 -8.38
CA ASP A 72 3.10 -8.85 -7.41
C ASP A 72 2.56 -8.11 -6.16
N GLY A 73 1.26 -7.85 -6.16
CA GLY A 73 0.52 -7.12 -5.16
C GLY A 73 0.74 -5.62 -5.28
N VAL A 74 1.09 -5.06 -6.43
CA VAL A 74 1.26 -3.61 -6.59
C VAL A 74 0.60 -3.08 -7.84
N ASP A 75 -0.20 -2.04 -7.63
CA ASP A 75 -0.95 -1.48 -8.72
C ASP A 75 -0.11 -0.50 -9.54
N THR A 76 -0.24 -0.66 -10.85
CA THR A 76 0.53 0.09 -11.83
C THR A 76 -0.38 0.62 -12.95
N PRO A 77 0.09 1.60 -13.75
CA PRO A 77 -0.80 2.35 -14.62
C PRO A 77 -1.41 1.53 -15.77
N GLY A 78 -2.72 1.62 -15.88
CA GLY A 78 -3.53 1.17 -17.00
C GLY A 78 -4.30 2.33 -17.65
N LEU A 79 -4.58 2.20 -18.95
CA LEU A 79 -5.37 3.16 -19.71
C LEU A 79 -6.30 2.41 -20.66
N TYR A 80 -7.53 2.86 -20.78
CA TYR A 80 -8.39 2.54 -21.91
C TYR A 80 -8.52 3.76 -22.82
N ARG A 81 -8.39 3.56 -24.13
CA ARG A 81 -8.55 4.62 -25.14
C ARG A 81 -9.86 4.44 -25.89
N PRO A 82 -10.92 5.22 -25.56
CA PRO A 82 -12.21 5.11 -26.24
C PRO A 82 -12.13 5.37 -27.75
N ALA A 83 -11.17 6.18 -28.19
CA ALA A 83 -11.00 6.54 -29.60
C ALA A 83 -10.64 5.35 -30.51
N ASN A 84 -10.07 4.27 -29.96
CA ASN A 84 -9.76 3.07 -30.72
C ASN A 84 -10.15 1.74 -30.05
N GLY A 85 -10.63 1.77 -28.80
CA GLY A 85 -11.07 0.58 -28.07
C GLY A 85 -9.91 -0.29 -27.57
N PHE A 86 -8.73 0.29 -27.31
CA PHE A 86 -7.58 -0.45 -26.79
C PHE A 86 -7.33 -0.17 -25.31
N ALA A 87 -6.96 -1.21 -24.58
CA ALA A 87 -6.30 -1.12 -23.29
C ALA A 87 -4.78 -1.03 -23.48
N TYR A 88 -4.12 -0.34 -22.56
CA TYR A 88 -2.69 -0.09 -22.49
C TYR A 88 -2.27 -0.20 -21.04
N ILE A 89 -1.32 -1.07 -20.71
CA ILE A 89 -0.83 -1.22 -19.34
C ILE A 89 0.70 -1.14 -19.29
N SER A 90 1.22 -0.80 -18.13
CA SER A 90 2.64 -0.70 -17.84
C SER A 90 2.88 -1.13 -16.40
N ASN A 91 3.78 -2.08 -16.14
CA ASN A 91 4.17 -2.45 -14.77
C ASN A 91 5.20 -1.47 -14.19
N ARG A 92 5.09 -0.21 -14.60
CA ARG A 92 6.01 0.88 -14.21
C ARG A 92 5.23 2.15 -14.00
N ARG A 93 5.53 2.83 -12.90
CA ARG A 93 5.04 4.17 -12.57
C ARG A 93 6.05 5.24 -12.99
N GLU A 94 6.42 5.22 -14.27
CA GLU A 94 7.37 6.16 -14.85
C GLU A 94 6.90 6.70 -16.20
N PHE A 95 7.56 7.75 -16.69
CA PHE A 95 7.29 8.25 -18.04
C PHE A 95 7.61 7.20 -19.10
N GLY A 96 6.64 6.87 -19.95
CA GLY A 96 6.88 5.85 -20.95
C GLY A 96 5.73 5.53 -21.89
N ILE A 97 5.93 4.43 -22.62
CA ILE A 97 4.91 3.80 -23.46
C ILE A 97 4.42 2.53 -22.77
N ALA A 98 3.24 2.07 -23.15
CA ALA A 98 2.66 0.84 -22.63
C ALA A 98 3.49 -0.39 -23.02
N GLU A 99 3.62 -1.32 -22.08
CA GLU A 99 4.32 -2.59 -22.26
C GLU A 99 3.43 -3.62 -22.97
N ARG A 100 2.14 -3.62 -22.63
CA ARG A 100 1.13 -4.49 -23.26
C ARG A 100 -0.04 -3.65 -23.73
N THR A 101 -0.60 -4.04 -24.89
CA THR A 101 -1.76 -3.37 -25.49
C THR A 101 -2.64 -4.38 -26.20
N TRP A 102 -3.95 -4.27 -26.04
CA TRP A 102 -4.92 -5.15 -26.69
C TRP A 102 -6.26 -4.46 -26.88
N PHE A 103 -7.08 -4.98 -27.79
CA PHE A 103 -8.44 -4.50 -28.01
C PHE A 103 -9.38 -5.03 -26.93
N ILE A 104 -10.24 -4.15 -26.39
CA ILE A 104 -11.29 -4.50 -25.45
C ILE A 104 -12.60 -3.76 -25.76
N GLY A 105 -13.71 -4.48 -25.66
CA GLY A 105 -15.06 -3.93 -25.78
C GLY A 105 -15.39 -3.37 -27.16
N ILE A 106 -16.44 -2.57 -27.25
CA ILE A 106 -16.81 -1.79 -28.43
C ILE A 106 -17.06 -0.32 -28.04
N PRO A 107 -17.14 0.62 -29.00
CA PRO A 107 -17.44 2.01 -28.68
C PRO A 107 -18.74 2.16 -27.88
N GLY A 108 -18.65 2.82 -26.72
CA GLY A 108 -19.76 3.01 -25.79
C GLY A 108 -19.74 2.07 -24.58
N ASP A 109 -18.91 1.03 -24.60
CA ASP A 109 -18.62 0.23 -23.41
C ASP A 109 -17.77 1.05 -22.42
N ILE A 110 -18.01 0.83 -21.13
CA ILE A 110 -17.25 1.40 -20.02
C ILE A 110 -16.31 0.30 -19.50
N PRO A 111 -14.97 0.50 -19.57
CA PRO A 111 -14.02 -0.45 -19.00
C PRO A 111 -14.10 -0.44 -17.46
N ILE A 112 -13.80 -1.60 -16.88
CA ILE A 112 -13.64 -1.84 -15.45
C ILE A 112 -12.46 -2.79 -15.25
N VAL A 113 -11.77 -2.68 -14.13
CA VAL A 113 -10.55 -3.43 -13.82
C VAL A 113 -10.71 -4.01 -12.42
N GLY A 114 -10.31 -5.27 -12.25
CA GLY A 114 -10.29 -5.99 -10.98
C GLY A 114 -9.80 -7.43 -11.15
N ASP A 115 -9.54 -8.11 -10.03
CA ASP A 115 -9.26 -9.53 -9.92
C ASP A 115 -10.56 -10.33 -9.78
N TRP A 116 -11.23 -10.53 -10.92
CA TRP A 116 -12.51 -11.24 -10.98
C TRP A 116 -12.38 -12.73 -10.61
N ASN A 117 -11.17 -13.31 -10.60
CA ASN A 117 -10.98 -14.74 -10.39
C ASN A 117 -10.14 -15.13 -9.17
N GLY A 118 -9.74 -14.17 -8.35
CA GLY A 118 -9.02 -14.38 -7.10
C GLY A 118 -7.65 -15.02 -7.31
N ASP A 119 -6.97 -14.71 -8.41
CA ASP A 119 -5.60 -15.18 -8.67
C ASP A 119 -4.51 -14.14 -8.38
N GLY A 120 -4.91 -12.94 -7.97
CA GLY A 120 -4.06 -11.81 -7.67
C GLY A 120 -3.74 -10.93 -8.89
N GLU A 121 -4.14 -11.29 -10.11
CA GLU A 121 -3.91 -10.47 -11.29
C GLU A 121 -5.17 -9.68 -11.69
N ASP A 122 -5.01 -8.36 -11.82
CA ASP A 122 -6.04 -7.50 -12.35
C ASP A 122 -6.22 -7.65 -13.86
N THR A 123 -7.48 -7.65 -14.27
CA THR A 123 -7.84 -7.80 -15.69
C THR A 123 -8.95 -6.86 -16.12
N PHE A 124 -8.85 -6.39 -17.36
CA PHE A 124 -9.86 -5.51 -17.92
C PHE A 124 -11.11 -6.28 -18.37
N SER A 125 -12.25 -5.82 -17.84
CA SER A 125 -13.62 -6.22 -18.18
C SER A 125 -14.41 -5.02 -18.71
N VAL A 126 -15.65 -5.24 -19.18
CA VAL A 126 -16.49 -4.15 -19.70
C VAL A 126 -17.93 -4.22 -19.20
N TYR A 127 -18.46 -3.05 -18.85
CA TYR A 127 -19.89 -2.81 -18.72
C TYR A 127 -20.41 -2.16 -19.99
N ARG A 128 -21.53 -2.66 -20.52
CA ARG A 128 -22.25 -2.09 -21.66
C ARG A 128 -23.51 -1.38 -21.18
N PRO A 129 -23.50 -0.05 -21.04
CA PRO A 129 -24.64 0.70 -20.53
C PRO A 129 -25.86 0.62 -21.43
N SER A 130 -25.71 0.45 -22.75
CA SER A 130 -26.84 0.36 -23.68
C SER A 130 -27.72 -0.88 -23.45
N GLU A 131 -27.17 -1.91 -22.79
CA GLU A 131 -27.83 -3.18 -22.49
C GLU A 131 -28.03 -3.41 -20.99
N GLY A 132 -27.30 -2.69 -20.12
CA GLY A 132 -27.23 -3.00 -18.68
C GLY A 132 -26.54 -4.34 -18.44
N LYS A 133 -25.45 -4.61 -19.17
CA LYS A 133 -24.81 -5.92 -19.24
C LYS A 133 -23.32 -5.84 -18.92
N VAL A 134 -22.84 -6.73 -18.07
CA VAL A 134 -21.44 -6.93 -17.69
C VAL A 134 -20.85 -8.06 -18.54
N TYR A 135 -19.58 -7.89 -18.92
CA TYR A 135 -18.77 -8.88 -19.60
C TYR A 135 -17.44 -9.02 -18.84
N ILE A 136 -17.22 -10.18 -18.22
CA ILE A 136 -16.02 -10.47 -17.42
C ILE A 136 -14.97 -11.18 -18.28
N ASN A 137 -13.73 -10.71 -18.19
CA ASN A 137 -12.59 -11.24 -18.93
C ASN A 137 -11.35 -11.30 -18.05
N ASN A 138 -10.92 -12.50 -17.72
CA ASN A 138 -9.78 -12.79 -16.84
C ASN A 138 -8.48 -12.88 -17.66
N PHE A 139 -8.35 -12.09 -18.72
CA PHE A 139 -7.18 -12.10 -19.59
C PHE A 139 -6.82 -10.69 -20.07
N ASN A 140 -5.55 -10.33 -19.90
CA ASN A 140 -4.95 -9.13 -20.48
C ASN A 140 -4.56 -9.31 -21.96
N GLU A 141 -5.50 -9.85 -22.77
CA GLU A 141 -5.36 -10.13 -24.20
C GLU A 141 -6.70 -9.93 -24.94
N THR A 142 -6.68 -9.77 -26.27
CA THR A 142 -7.92 -9.72 -27.06
C THR A 142 -8.60 -11.08 -27.12
N ARG A 143 -9.58 -11.28 -26.23
CA ARG A 143 -10.38 -12.50 -26.11
C ARG A 143 -11.86 -12.18 -25.96
N PHE A 144 -12.68 -13.23 -26.10
CA PHE A 144 -14.08 -13.16 -25.73
C PHE A 144 -14.19 -13.23 -24.22
N ALA A 145 -15.12 -12.47 -23.65
CA ALA A 145 -15.50 -12.56 -22.25
C ALA A 145 -15.85 -14.01 -21.90
N GLN A 146 -15.40 -14.45 -20.72
CA GLN A 146 -15.68 -15.77 -20.19
C GLN A 146 -17.06 -15.83 -19.56
N GLU A 147 -17.55 -14.70 -19.04
CA GLU A 147 -18.84 -14.59 -18.40
C GLU A 147 -19.57 -13.33 -18.85
N GLU A 148 -20.89 -13.42 -18.91
CA GLU A 148 -21.75 -12.28 -19.24
C GLU A 148 -23.11 -12.35 -18.55
N TYR A 149 -23.52 -11.25 -17.94
CA TYR A 149 -24.80 -11.17 -17.23
C TYR A 149 -25.35 -9.74 -17.19
N TYR A 150 -26.66 -9.62 -16.99
CA TYR A 150 -27.33 -8.34 -16.84
C TYR A 150 -27.27 -7.88 -15.38
N PHE A 151 -26.84 -6.64 -15.17
CA PHE A 151 -26.88 -5.98 -13.88
C PHE A 151 -27.10 -4.48 -14.09
N GLY A 152 -28.12 -3.94 -13.42
CA GLY A 152 -28.50 -2.54 -13.50
C GLY A 152 -29.25 -2.10 -14.74
N VAL A 153 -29.25 -0.79 -15.00
CA VAL A 153 -29.98 -0.17 -16.11
C VAL A 153 -29.10 0.80 -16.91
N PRO A 154 -29.54 1.23 -18.10
CA PRO A 154 -28.79 2.20 -18.87
C PRO A 154 -28.52 3.50 -18.08
N ALA A 155 -27.28 3.99 -18.22
CA ALA A 155 -26.69 5.15 -17.55
C ALA A 155 -26.14 4.92 -16.14
N ASP A 156 -26.30 3.75 -15.53
CA ASP A 156 -25.56 3.43 -14.31
C ASP A 156 -24.04 3.35 -14.59
N LYS A 157 -23.22 3.72 -13.61
CA LYS A 157 -21.76 3.78 -13.70
C LYS A 157 -21.14 2.61 -12.92
N PRO A 158 -20.29 1.80 -13.55
CA PRO A 158 -19.71 0.64 -12.89
C PRO A 158 -18.44 0.98 -12.11
N PHE A 159 -18.13 0.16 -11.12
CA PHE A 159 -16.85 0.10 -10.42
C PHE A 159 -16.61 -1.35 -9.95
N ALA A 160 -15.34 -1.74 -9.81
CA ALA A 160 -14.94 -3.00 -9.19
C ALA A 160 -14.86 -2.83 -7.67
N VAL A 161 -15.12 -3.89 -6.92
CA VAL A 161 -15.19 -3.86 -5.45
C VAL A 161 -15.16 -5.27 -4.86
N ASP A 162 -14.25 -5.61 -3.94
CA ASP A 162 -14.37 -6.78 -3.06
C ASP A 162 -15.18 -6.43 -1.79
N PHE A 163 -16.51 -6.36 -1.90
CA PHE A 163 -17.35 -5.89 -0.79
C PHE A 163 -17.58 -6.95 0.30
N ASN A 164 -17.19 -8.21 0.06
CA ASN A 164 -17.44 -9.35 0.93
C ASN A 164 -16.14 -9.89 1.60
N GLY A 165 -14.97 -9.46 1.11
CA GLY A 165 -13.63 -9.78 1.59
C GLY A 165 -13.18 -11.20 1.28
N ASP A 166 -13.60 -11.75 0.15
CA ASP A 166 -13.24 -13.10 -0.27
C ASP A 166 -12.00 -13.16 -1.19
N GLY A 167 -11.44 -12.00 -1.53
CA GLY A 167 -10.28 -11.82 -2.39
C GLY A 167 -10.62 -11.88 -3.87
N ARG A 168 -11.88 -11.69 -4.26
CA ARG A 168 -12.32 -11.49 -5.65
C ARG A 168 -13.01 -10.14 -5.78
N ASP A 169 -12.77 -9.48 -6.90
CA ASP A 169 -13.54 -8.31 -7.26
C ASP A 169 -14.95 -8.66 -7.76
N ASP A 170 -15.90 -7.89 -7.26
CA ASP A 170 -17.30 -7.92 -7.65
C ASP A 170 -17.70 -6.66 -8.44
N ILE A 171 -18.97 -6.61 -8.85
CA ILE A 171 -19.50 -5.45 -9.59
C ILE A 171 -20.36 -4.57 -8.71
N GLY A 172 -19.94 -3.32 -8.58
CA GLY A 172 -20.74 -2.21 -8.08
C GLY A 172 -21.31 -1.35 -9.22
N LEU A 173 -22.51 -0.81 -9.01
CA LEU A 173 -23.12 0.20 -9.88
C LEU A 173 -23.55 1.43 -9.08
N HIS A 174 -23.20 2.61 -9.57
CA HIS A 174 -23.67 3.90 -9.08
C HIS A 174 -24.69 4.51 -10.05
N ARG A 175 -25.86 4.86 -9.51
CA ARG A 175 -26.92 5.59 -10.22
C ARG A 175 -26.86 7.07 -9.87
N GLU A 176 -26.19 7.84 -10.73
CA GLU A 176 -25.98 9.28 -10.55
C GLU A 176 -27.29 10.07 -10.33
N SER A 177 -28.40 9.64 -10.95
CA SER A 177 -29.67 10.37 -10.84
C SER A 177 -30.24 10.45 -9.41
N ASN A 178 -29.83 9.57 -8.51
CA ASN A 178 -30.34 9.53 -7.14
C ASN A 178 -29.30 9.11 -6.08
N GLY A 179 -28.04 8.89 -6.47
CA GLY A 179 -26.97 8.46 -5.55
C GLY A 179 -27.11 7.03 -5.05
N LEU A 180 -27.87 6.17 -5.75
CA LEU A 180 -27.99 4.76 -5.34
C LEU A 180 -26.71 4.02 -5.73
N VAL A 181 -26.07 3.37 -4.76
CA VAL A 181 -24.99 2.41 -4.96
C VAL A 181 -25.53 1.02 -4.66
N TYR A 182 -25.24 0.07 -5.53
CA TYR A 182 -25.66 -1.32 -5.34
C TYR A 182 -24.69 -2.29 -6.00
N MET A 183 -24.48 -3.44 -5.35
CA MET A 183 -23.40 -4.38 -5.62
C MET A 183 -23.95 -5.80 -5.80
N THR A 184 -23.22 -6.64 -6.53
CA THR A 184 -23.54 -8.05 -6.72
C THR A 184 -22.31 -8.94 -6.70
N ASP A 185 -22.40 -10.06 -5.99
CA ASP A 185 -21.41 -11.14 -5.91
C ASP A 185 -21.64 -12.21 -7.01
N ALA A 186 -22.16 -11.75 -8.15
CA ALA A 186 -22.55 -12.64 -9.25
C ALA A 186 -21.35 -13.35 -9.91
N VAL A 187 -20.15 -12.79 -9.76
CA VAL A 187 -18.90 -13.35 -10.27
C VAL A 187 -18.56 -14.65 -9.54
N THR A 188 -18.82 -14.71 -8.23
CA THR A 188 -18.57 -15.91 -7.40
C THR A 188 -19.67 -16.97 -7.58
N ASP A 189 -20.90 -16.55 -7.85
CA ASP A 189 -22.07 -17.45 -7.95
C ASP A 189 -22.20 -18.21 -9.28
N GLY A 190 -21.38 -17.89 -10.29
CA GLY A 190 -21.33 -18.61 -11.56
C GLY A 190 -22.66 -18.59 -12.31
N LEU A 191 -23.15 -17.38 -12.62
CA LEU A 191 -24.40 -17.19 -13.34
C LEU A 191 -24.35 -17.81 -14.76
N PRO A 192 -25.45 -18.43 -15.25
CA PRO A 192 -25.55 -18.80 -16.65
C PRO A 192 -25.46 -17.57 -17.57
N ASP A 193 -24.80 -17.72 -18.72
CA ASP A 193 -24.69 -16.65 -19.72
C ASP A 193 -26.04 -15.96 -20.01
N GLY A 194 -26.05 -14.63 -19.86
CA GLY A 194 -27.23 -13.80 -20.10
C GLY A 194 -28.29 -13.85 -19.00
N ALA A 195 -27.97 -14.40 -17.82
CA ALA A 195 -28.82 -14.28 -16.64
C ALA A 195 -28.86 -12.84 -16.11
N VAL A 196 -29.80 -12.58 -15.19
CA VAL A 196 -29.92 -11.30 -14.49
C VAL A 196 -29.38 -11.50 -13.07
N ALA A 197 -28.32 -10.77 -12.71
CA ALA A 197 -27.75 -10.80 -11.38
C ALA A 197 -28.71 -10.19 -10.36
N ALA A 198 -28.71 -10.77 -9.15
CA ALA A 198 -29.43 -10.21 -8.01
C ALA A 198 -28.65 -9.02 -7.43
N THR A 199 -29.32 -8.15 -6.70
CA THR A 199 -28.63 -7.15 -5.88
C THR A 199 -28.40 -7.74 -4.51
N ASP A 200 -27.15 -7.83 -4.09
CA ASP A 200 -26.75 -8.39 -2.80
C ASP A 200 -26.65 -7.31 -1.73
N LEU A 201 -26.24 -6.10 -2.13
CA LEU A 201 -26.14 -4.94 -1.25
C LEU A 201 -26.58 -3.65 -1.95
N GLU A 202 -27.32 -2.80 -1.27
CA GLU A 202 -27.71 -1.48 -1.78
C GLU A 202 -27.82 -0.42 -0.68
N PHE A 203 -27.39 0.80 -0.98
CA PHE A 203 -27.51 1.97 -0.11
C PHE A 203 -27.35 3.27 -0.91
N PHE A 204 -27.61 4.42 -0.29
CA PHE A 204 -27.38 5.71 -0.93
C PHE A 204 -26.00 6.26 -0.53
N TRP A 205 -25.22 6.65 -1.54
CA TRP A 205 -23.91 7.27 -1.39
C TRP A 205 -23.65 8.20 -2.57
N GLY A 206 -23.32 9.46 -2.26
CA GLY A 206 -23.11 10.49 -3.28
C GLY A 206 -24.38 11.14 -3.84
N ILE A 207 -24.16 11.98 -4.85
CA ILE A 207 -25.16 12.74 -5.61
C ILE A 207 -24.84 12.69 -7.11
N ALA A 208 -25.67 13.36 -7.92
CA ALA A 208 -25.35 13.58 -9.32
C ALA A 208 -24.00 14.29 -9.47
N ASP A 209 -23.21 13.88 -10.47
CA ASP A 209 -21.85 14.32 -10.79
C ASP A 209 -20.73 13.75 -9.91
N ASP A 210 -21.03 12.93 -8.91
CA ASP A 210 -20.00 12.25 -8.12
C ASP A 210 -19.41 11.08 -8.92
N ALA A 211 -18.08 11.04 -9.02
CA ALA A 211 -17.33 9.91 -9.55
C ALA A 211 -17.08 8.92 -8.41
N VAL A 212 -17.85 7.83 -8.38
CA VAL A 212 -17.75 6.77 -7.36
C VAL A 212 -16.71 5.73 -7.78
N PHE A 213 -15.95 5.26 -6.81
CA PHE A 213 -14.94 4.20 -6.90
C PHE A 213 -14.98 3.36 -5.62
N ALA A 214 -14.17 2.31 -5.52
CA ALA A 214 -14.01 1.53 -4.30
C ALA A 214 -12.54 1.13 -4.12
N GLY A 215 -12.22 0.72 -2.89
CA GLY A 215 -10.92 0.21 -2.45
C GLY A 215 -10.94 -0.12 -0.96
N ASP A 216 -9.90 -0.78 -0.47
CA ASP A 216 -9.71 -1.13 0.94
C ASP A 216 -9.02 0.02 1.68
N TRP A 217 -9.82 0.98 2.15
CA TRP A 217 -9.28 2.18 2.81
C TRP A 217 -8.70 1.94 4.20
N ASN A 218 -8.93 0.76 4.81
CA ASN A 218 -8.62 0.51 6.21
C ASN A 218 -7.92 -0.82 6.46
N ALA A 219 -7.34 -1.43 5.42
CA ALA A 219 -6.55 -2.66 5.51
C ALA A 219 -7.34 -3.84 6.11
N THR A 220 -8.63 -3.93 5.79
CA THR A 220 -9.47 -5.04 6.27
C THR A 220 -9.58 -6.19 5.28
N GLY A 221 -9.10 -5.99 4.05
CA GLY A 221 -9.38 -6.81 2.89
C GLY A 221 -10.85 -6.73 2.45
N VAL A 222 -11.55 -5.64 2.78
CA VAL A 222 -12.94 -5.40 2.34
C VAL A 222 -13.01 -4.03 1.72
N ASP A 223 -13.35 -3.99 0.45
CA ASP A 223 -13.50 -2.74 -0.28
C ASP A 223 -14.78 -2.02 0.11
N SER A 224 -14.70 -0.70 0.08
CA SER A 224 -15.86 0.14 0.33
C SER A 224 -15.86 1.40 -0.55
N PRO A 225 -17.02 2.04 -0.78
CA PRO A 225 -17.08 3.15 -1.72
C PRO A 225 -16.32 4.40 -1.26
N GLY A 226 -15.57 4.97 -2.19
CA GLY A 226 -15.16 6.36 -2.19
C GLY A 226 -15.86 7.13 -3.31
N LEU A 227 -15.76 8.46 -3.26
CA LEU A 227 -16.13 9.30 -4.39
C LEU A 227 -15.28 10.56 -4.45
N VAL A 228 -15.14 11.10 -5.66
CA VAL A 228 -14.71 12.47 -5.90
C VAL A 228 -15.90 13.28 -6.34
N ARG A 229 -16.05 14.47 -5.75
CA ARG A 229 -17.04 15.47 -6.12
C ARG A 229 -16.33 16.63 -6.83
N PRO A 230 -16.32 16.67 -8.16
CA PRO A 230 -15.63 17.71 -8.92
C PRO A 230 -16.16 19.11 -8.59
N THR A 231 -17.48 19.24 -8.42
CA THR A 231 -18.13 20.52 -8.12
C THR A 231 -17.76 21.11 -6.75
N ALA A 232 -17.27 20.28 -5.83
CA ALA A 232 -16.83 20.69 -4.50
C ALA A 232 -15.30 20.65 -4.34
N PHE A 233 -14.56 20.18 -5.36
CA PHE A 233 -13.12 19.93 -5.28
C PHE A 233 -12.78 19.12 -4.03
N ARG A 234 -13.47 17.99 -3.82
CA ARG A 234 -13.32 17.19 -2.60
C ARG A 234 -13.50 15.70 -2.87
N ALA A 235 -12.67 14.89 -2.24
CA ALA A 235 -12.79 13.44 -2.20
C ALA A 235 -13.37 13.01 -0.85
N PHE A 236 -14.10 11.91 -0.84
CA PHE A 236 -14.76 11.34 0.33
C PHE A 236 -14.57 9.83 0.32
N LEU A 237 -14.06 9.28 1.40
CA LEU A 237 -13.97 7.84 1.60
C LEU A 237 -14.95 7.40 2.67
N ARG A 238 -15.36 6.15 2.55
CA ARG A 238 -16.25 5.52 3.49
C ARG A 238 -15.78 4.12 3.76
N PHE A 239 -15.56 3.80 5.02
CA PHE A 239 -14.89 2.57 5.47
C PHE A 239 -15.89 1.44 5.75
N SER A 240 -17.07 1.52 5.13
CA SER A 240 -18.14 0.54 5.31
C SER A 240 -19.07 0.52 4.11
N ASN A 241 -19.80 -0.59 3.95
CA ASN A 241 -20.81 -0.78 2.91
C ASN A 241 -22.24 -0.63 3.44
N SER A 242 -22.57 0.55 3.94
CA SER A 242 -23.91 0.91 4.47
C SER A 242 -24.39 2.33 4.10
N LEU A 243 -25.43 2.88 4.73
CA LEU A 243 -25.77 4.31 4.57
C LEU A 243 -25.09 5.14 5.67
N GLY A 244 -24.49 6.28 5.33
CA GLY A 244 -23.87 7.15 6.33
C GLY A 244 -23.19 8.40 5.79
N PHE A 245 -22.45 9.08 6.65
CA PHE A 245 -21.51 10.14 6.27
C PHE A 245 -20.16 9.54 5.85
N ALA A 246 -19.30 10.36 5.25
CA ALA A 246 -17.91 9.99 4.98
C ALA A 246 -17.15 9.81 6.29
N ASP A 247 -16.27 8.82 6.32
CA ASP A 247 -15.33 8.59 7.41
C ASP A 247 -14.10 9.49 7.23
N GLU A 248 -13.70 9.73 5.98
CA GLU A 248 -12.61 10.61 5.61
C GLU A 248 -12.99 11.50 4.43
N ASP A 249 -12.52 12.75 4.41
CA ASP A 249 -12.63 13.63 3.27
C ASP A 249 -11.48 14.65 3.21
N TRP A 250 -11.07 15.02 2.00
CA TRP A 250 -10.00 16.01 1.79
C TRP A 250 -10.24 16.85 0.55
N PRO A 251 -9.77 18.12 0.53
CA PRO A 251 -9.83 18.93 -0.68
C PRO A 251 -8.97 18.31 -1.78
N THR A 252 -9.50 18.24 -2.99
CA THR A 252 -8.73 17.84 -4.17
C THR A 252 -8.26 19.10 -4.88
N GLU A 253 -6.96 19.32 -5.00
CA GLU A 253 -6.42 20.47 -5.75
C GLU A 253 -6.61 20.32 -7.27
N PHE A 254 -7.06 19.15 -7.72
CA PHE A 254 -6.96 18.67 -9.10
C PHE A 254 -8.20 18.88 -9.98
N GLY A 255 -9.27 19.50 -9.46
CA GLY A 255 -10.43 19.91 -10.28
C GLY A 255 -11.06 18.81 -11.13
N ASP A 256 -10.95 18.93 -12.47
CA ASP A 256 -11.54 18.00 -13.45
C ASP A 256 -10.70 16.72 -13.67
N TRP A 257 -9.69 16.47 -12.83
CA TRP A 257 -8.85 15.27 -12.93
C TRP A 257 -9.62 14.00 -12.54
N MET A 258 -9.22 12.90 -13.16
CA MET A 258 -9.87 11.60 -12.96
C MET A 258 -9.23 10.88 -11.77
N PRO A 259 -10.00 10.36 -10.81
CA PRO A 259 -9.45 9.53 -9.75
C PRO A 259 -9.00 8.19 -10.31
N VAL A 260 -7.91 7.67 -9.74
CA VAL A 260 -7.49 6.27 -9.86
C VAL A 260 -7.29 5.74 -8.44
N VAL A 261 -7.63 4.47 -8.24
CA VAL A 261 -7.53 3.81 -6.94
C VAL A 261 -6.73 2.55 -7.13
N GLY A 262 -5.85 2.28 -6.17
CA GLY A 262 -5.20 1.01 -6.11
C GLY A 262 -4.24 0.93 -4.94
N ARG A 263 -3.63 -0.23 -4.79
CA ARG A 263 -2.50 -0.44 -3.91
C ARG A 263 -1.28 0.20 -4.54
N ILE A 264 -1.13 1.49 -4.28
CA ILE A 264 0.06 2.26 -4.58
C ILE A 264 0.86 2.26 -3.30
N PRO A 265 1.95 1.50 -3.17
CA PRO A 265 2.85 1.75 -2.07
C PRO A 265 3.34 3.19 -2.22
N GLY A 266 2.85 4.10 -1.40
CA GLY A 266 3.53 5.35 -1.04
C GLY A 266 4.78 5.02 -0.23
N ALA A 267 5.56 4.03 -0.69
CA ALA A 267 6.56 3.36 0.08
C ALA A 267 7.54 4.43 0.56
N PRO A 268 7.90 4.41 1.84
CA PRO A 268 9.03 5.20 2.28
C PRO A 268 10.22 4.82 1.41
N ASN A 269 10.59 5.73 0.52
CA ASN A 269 11.81 5.59 -0.24
C ASN A 269 13.02 5.80 0.67
N HIS A 270 12.81 6.39 1.85
CA HIS A 270 13.78 6.58 2.90
C HIS A 270 13.75 5.45 3.94
N PHE A 271 14.93 4.90 4.25
CA PHE A 271 15.13 3.88 5.27
C PHE A 271 16.31 4.25 6.15
N GLU A 272 16.10 4.46 7.45
CA GLU A 272 17.18 4.47 8.43
C GLU A 272 17.34 3.07 9.03
N VAL A 273 18.56 2.51 8.93
CA VAL A 273 18.87 1.15 9.34
C VAL A 273 19.98 1.14 10.37
N GLU A 274 19.64 0.72 11.60
CA GLU A 274 20.62 0.47 12.65
C GLU A 274 21.37 -0.86 12.42
N LEU A 275 22.69 -0.77 12.45
CA LEU A 275 23.59 -1.89 12.22
C LEU A 275 24.20 -2.36 13.53
N SER A 276 24.12 -3.67 13.79
CA SER A 276 24.67 -4.27 15.00
C SER A 276 25.44 -5.55 14.68
N SER A 277 26.56 -5.72 15.39
CA SER A 277 27.32 -6.97 15.36
C SER A 277 26.57 -8.17 15.95
N GLY A 278 25.55 -7.91 16.79
CA GLY A 278 24.70 -8.94 17.37
C GLY A 278 23.69 -9.54 16.39
N GLU A 279 23.34 -8.80 15.33
CA GLU A 279 22.31 -9.18 14.36
C GLU A 279 22.86 -9.97 13.16
N VAL A 280 24.19 -10.17 13.09
CA VAL A 280 24.85 -10.87 11.97
C VAL A 280 24.47 -12.35 11.93
N VAL A 281 24.04 -12.80 10.75
CA VAL A 281 23.72 -14.20 10.45
C VAL A 281 24.46 -14.61 9.16
N PRO A 282 25.25 -15.71 9.16
CA PRO A 282 25.71 -16.45 10.33
C PRO A 282 26.70 -15.62 11.16
N GLY A 283 26.48 -15.52 12.47
CA GLY A 283 27.35 -14.77 13.37
C GLY A 283 28.59 -15.55 13.84
N PRO A 284 29.43 -14.94 14.70
CA PRO A 284 29.27 -13.59 15.26
C PRO A 284 29.86 -12.48 14.35
N GLY A 285 29.29 -11.28 14.45
CA GLY A 285 29.89 -10.06 13.90
C GLY A 285 31.10 -9.55 14.69
N THR A 286 31.58 -8.35 14.35
CA THR A 286 32.72 -7.72 15.04
C THR A 286 32.32 -7.29 16.46
N PRO A 287 32.93 -7.85 17.53
CA PRO A 287 32.44 -7.61 18.89
C PRO A 287 32.35 -6.13 19.27
N GLY A 288 31.13 -5.69 19.63
CA GLY A 288 30.86 -4.32 20.08
C GLY A 288 30.84 -3.29 18.96
N ALA A 289 30.92 -3.71 17.69
CA ALA A 289 30.76 -2.82 16.56
C ALA A 289 29.26 -2.59 16.26
N SER A 290 28.98 -1.39 15.80
CA SER A 290 27.66 -0.92 15.36
C SER A 290 27.82 0.13 14.27
N GLY A 291 26.70 0.68 13.81
CA GLY A 291 26.65 1.79 12.87
C GLY A 291 25.22 2.07 12.47
N SER A 292 25.02 3.01 11.56
CA SER A 292 23.73 3.29 10.94
C SER A 292 23.93 3.48 9.43
N VAL A 293 22.84 3.34 8.70
CA VAL A 293 22.79 3.77 7.30
C VAL A 293 21.43 4.36 6.97
N ASP A 294 21.45 5.57 6.40
CA ASP A 294 20.31 6.16 5.72
C ASP A 294 20.33 5.72 4.26
N ILE A 295 19.20 5.24 3.73
CA ILE A 295 19.06 4.76 2.36
C ILE A 295 17.86 5.45 1.72
N ASN A 296 18.05 6.03 0.54
CA ASN A 296 16.97 6.52 -0.31
C ASN A 296 16.89 5.68 -1.60
N ILE A 297 15.76 5.06 -1.89
CA ILE A 297 15.53 4.17 -3.05
C ILE A 297 14.43 4.74 -3.93
N THR A 298 14.77 5.09 -5.17
CA THR A 298 13.74 5.43 -6.17
C THR A 298 13.23 4.17 -6.87
N ALA A 299 11.95 4.15 -7.26
CA ALA A 299 11.40 3.06 -8.08
C ALA A 299 12.17 2.87 -9.40
N GLY A 300 12.81 3.94 -9.91
CA GLY A 300 13.68 3.91 -11.08
C GLY A 300 15.02 3.18 -10.89
N GLY A 301 15.32 2.70 -9.68
CA GLY A 301 16.52 1.90 -9.38
C GLY A 301 17.73 2.68 -8.86
N GLU A 302 17.61 3.99 -8.61
CA GLU A 302 18.66 4.75 -7.92
C GLU A 302 18.58 4.48 -6.41
N VAL A 303 19.71 4.10 -5.80
CA VAL A 303 19.86 3.83 -4.37
C VAL A 303 20.96 4.74 -3.82
N CYS A 304 20.58 5.79 -3.11
CA CYS A 304 21.49 6.69 -2.42
C CYS A 304 21.62 6.29 -0.95
N PHE A 305 22.81 6.46 -0.36
CA PHE A 305 23.07 6.02 1.01
C PHE A 305 24.06 6.93 1.75
N SER A 306 24.01 6.87 3.08
CA SER A 306 24.99 7.48 3.99
C SER A 306 25.25 6.55 5.18
N PHE A 307 26.45 5.97 5.26
CA PHE A 307 26.88 5.10 6.36
C PHE A 307 27.67 5.87 7.41
N GLU A 308 27.36 5.60 8.68
CA GLU A 308 28.17 5.97 9.83
C GLU A 308 28.55 4.71 10.62
N PHE A 309 29.82 4.54 10.96
CA PHE A 309 30.30 3.35 11.65
C PHE A 309 30.89 3.66 13.03
N ASP A 310 30.56 2.82 14.02
CA ASP A 310 31.23 2.80 15.31
C ASP A 310 31.90 1.44 15.56
N GLY A 311 33.22 1.44 15.72
CA GLY A 311 34.00 0.23 15.97
C GLY A 311 34.16 -0.72 14.77
N VAL A 312 33.67 -0.38 13.58
CA VAL A 312 33.90 -1.14 12.34
C VAL A 312 35.16 -0.62 11.64
N SER A 313 36.12 -1.49 11.33
CA SER A 313 37.34 -1.10 10.63
C SER A 313 37.73 -2.08 9.52
N GLY A 314 38.33 -1.56 8.46
CA GLY A 314 38.74 -2.36 7.31
C GLY A 314 37.56 -2.91 6.51
N VAL A 315 36.53 -2.08 6.27
CA VAL A 315 35.37 -2.41 5.43
C VAL A 315 35.84 -2.75 4.03
N THR A 316 35.43 -3.92 3.54
CA THR A 316 35.76 -4.45 2.21
C THR A 316 34.57 -4.40 1.26
N ALA A 317 33.35 -4.40 1.78
CA ALA A 317 32.11 -4.28 1.01
C ALA A 317 30.95 -3.94 1.96
N ALA A 318 29.89 -3.35 1.42
CA ALA A 318 28.59 -3.27 2.06
C ALA A 318 27.53 -3.59 1.01
N HIS A 319 26.53 -4.39 1.37
CA HIS A 319 25.46 -4.79 0.46
C HIS A 319 24.10 -4.70 1.13
N LEU A 320 23.07 -4.54 0.30
CA LEU A 320 21.71 -4.91 0.63
C LEU A 320 21.48 -6.36 0.19
N HIS A 321 20.90 -7.19 1.04
CA HIS A 321 20.63 -8.61 0.81
C HIS A 321 19.13 -8.89 0.85
N ALA A 322 18.65 -9.79 -0.01
CA ALA A 322 17.29 -10.31 0.02
C ALA A 322 17.17 -11.44 1.07
N GLY A 323 16.86 -11.07 2.31
CA GLY A 323 16.61 -11.99 3.41
C GLY A 323 15.96 -11.33 4.62
N ALA A 324 14.83 -11.90 5.04
CA ALA A 324 14.10 -11.53 6.24
C ALA A 324 14.94 -11.65 7.53
N ALA A 325 14.41 -11.14 8.65
CA ALA A 325 15.06 -11.18 9.94
C ALA A 325 15.47 -12.62 10.33
N GLY A 326 16.74 -12.80 10.68
CA GLY A 326 17.29 -14.12 11.06
C GLY A 326 17.66 -15.03 9.88
N ALA A 327 17.42 -14.60 8.63
CA ALA A 327 17.81 -15.32 7.42
C ALA A 327 18.97 -14.61 6.69
N THR A 328 19.81 -15.42 6.05
CA THR A 328 20.79 -14.93 5.06
C THR A 328 20.13 -14.79 3.69
N GLY A 329 20.68 -13.94 2.84
CA GLY A 329 20.20 -13.72 1.48
C GLY A 329 21.33 -13.49 0.47
N PRO A 330 21.09 -13.62 -0.85
CA PRO A 330 22.02 -13.11 -1.85
C PRO A 330 22.07 -11.57 -1.80
N PRO A 331 23.23 -10.96 -2.09
CA PRO A 331 23.30 -9.51 -2.25
C PRO A 331 22.51 -9.09 -3.50
N VAL A 332 21.68 -8.07 -3.36
CA VAL A 332 20.84 -7.49 -4.43
C VAL A 332 21.26 -6.06 -4.80
N VAL A 333 21.90 -5.33 -3.88
CA VAL A 333 22.53 -4.04 -4.14
C VAL A 333 23.94 -4.06 -3.56
N ASP A 334 24.93 -3.67 -4.38
CA ASP A 334 26.29 -3.40 -3.91
C ASP A 334 26.47 -1.90 -3.78
N PHE A 335 26.67 -1.43 -2.54
CA PHE A 335 26.87 -0.01 -2.25
C PHE A 335 28.26 0.49 -2.69
N GLY A 336 29.20 -0.40 -3.04
CA GLY A 336 30.55 -0.03 -3.45
C GLY A 336 31.40 0.58 -2.33
N VAL A 337 30.99 0.38 -1.07
CA VAL A 337 31.64 0.96 0.11
C VAL A 337 32.90 0.17 0.46
N THR A 338 34.02 0.89 0.55
CA THR A 338 35.29 0.38 1.08
C THR A 338 35.90 1.43 2.03
N GLY A 339 36.43 1.01 3.17
CA GLY A 339 37.06 1.93 4.13
C GLY A 339 36.24 2.21 5.40
N GLY A 340 35.92 3.48 5.65
CA GLY A 340 35.13 3.94 6.80
C GLY A 340 33.79 4.53 6.36
N ASP A 341 33.29 5.55 7.06
CA ASP A 341 32.05 6.28 6.72
C ASP A 341 32.01 6.66 5.24
N ALA A 342 30.84 6.49 4.63
CA ALA A 342 30.69 6.59 3.18
C ALA A 342 29.31 7.12 2.79
N PHE A 343 29.28 7.97 1.78
CA PHE A 343 28.04 8.42 1.15
C PHE A 343 28.15 8.28 -0.36
N GLY A 344 27.02 8.06 -1.04
CA GLY A 344 27.00 7.96 -2.49
C GLY A 344 25.67 7.44 -3.01
N CYS A 345 25.60 7.23 -4.33
CA CYS A 345 24.48 6.58 -4.96
C CYS A 345 24.98 5.47 -5.90
N VAL A 346 24.24 4.38 -5.96
CA VAL A 346 24.43 3.25 -6.87
C VAL A 346 23.13 2.98 -7.62
N ALA A 347 23.21 2.20 -8.69
CA ALA A 347 22.03 1.79 -9.44
C ALA A 347 21.78 0.30 -9.25
N THR A 348 20.51 -0.06 -9.09
CA THR A 348 19.98 -1.42 -9.18
C THR A 348 18.95 -1.50 -10.31
N THR A 349 18.32 -2.66 -10.50
CA THR A 349 17.23 -2.79 -11.47
C THR A 349 15.92 -2.25 -10.89
N THR A 350 15.04 -1.72 -11.72
CA THR A 350 13.68 -1.28 -11.34
C THR A 350 12.95 -2.39 -10.56
N ALA A 351 13.00 -3.64 -11.04
CA ALA A 351 12.37 -4.78 -10.36
C ALA A 351 12.89 -4.94 -8.93
N THR A 352 14.22 -4.96 -8.74
CA THR A 352 14.82 -5.06 -7.40
C THR A 352 14.46 -3.88 -6.50
N ALA A 353 14.44 -2.65 -7.04
CA ALA A 353 14.07 -1.48 -6.25
C ALA A 353 12.61 -1.53 -5.80
N VAL A 354 11.71 -1.92 -6.68
CA VAL A 354 10.29 -2.13 -6.38
C VAL A 354 10.12 -3.24 -5.34
N ASP A 355 10.78 -4.39 -5.50
CA ASP A 355 10.71 -5.48 -4.51
C ASP A 355 11.13 -5.01 -3.10
N ILE A 356 12.17 -4.17 -3.00
CA ILE A 356 12.64 -3.60 -1.72
C ILE A 356 11.63 -2.61 -1.14
N LEU A 357 11.08 -1.72 -1.97
CA LEU A 357 10.10 -0.72 -1.54
C LEU A 357 8.78 -1.38 -1.08
N ASN A 358 8.40 -2.49 -1.68
CA ASN A 358 7.17 -3.21 -1.37
C ASN A 358 7.27 -4.03 -0.07
N GLN A 359 8.42 -4.67 0.17
CA GLN A 359 8.62 -5.56 1.32
C GLN A 359 9.98 -5.28 1.99
N PRO A 360 10.21 -4.07 2.54
CA PRO A 360 11.52 -3.70 3.09
C PRO A 360 11.96 -4.65 4.21
N GLU A 361 11.04 -5.21 4.98
CA GLU A 361 11.34 -6.20 6.02
C GLU A 361 11.95 -7.51 5.52
N ASP A 362 11.89 -7.79 4.21
CA ASP A 362 12.54 -8.93 3.58
C ASP A 362 13.98 -8.62 3.15
N TYR A 363 14.48 -7.41 3.45
CA TYR A 363 15.82 -6.99 3.11
C TYR A 363 16.64 -6.59 4.34
N HIS A 364 17.96 -6.73 4.22
CA HIS A 364 18.88 -6.29 5.25
C HIS A 364 20.17 -5.74 4.67
N VAL A 365 20.76 -4.79 5.39
CA VAL A 365 22.10 -4.31 5.12
C VAL A 365 23.10 -5.20 5.85
N GLN A 366 24.17 -5.58 5.16
CA GLN A 366 25.31 -6.25 5.76
C GLN A 366 26.61 -5.61 5.30
N VAL A 367 27.48 -5.32 6.27
CA VAL A 367 28.79 -4.71 6.04
C VAL A 367 29.86 -5.75 6.32
N HIS A 368 30.80 -5.92 5.39
CA HIS A 368 31.86 -6.93 5.46
C HIS A 368 33.19 -6.26 5.74
N THR A 369 34.03 -6.91 6.54
CA THR A 369 35.41 -6.46 6.79
C THR A 369 36.40 -7.55 6.47
N SER A 370 37.68 -7.19 6.32
CA SER A 370 38.75 -8.17 6.13
C SER A 370 38.86 -9.24 7.22
N SER A 371 38.41 -8.94 8.44
CA SER A 371 38.39 -9.89 9.58
C SER A 371 37.08 -10.65 9.71
N HIS A 372 35.98 -10.13 9.15
CA HIS A 372 34.65 -10.73 9.16
C HIS A 372 34.06 -10.72 7.74
N PRO A 373 34.53 -11.62 6.86
CA PRO A 373 34.10 -11.66 5.46
C PRO A 373 32.63 -12.07 5.31
N ASP A 374 32.07 -12.81 6.27
CA ASP A 374 30.66 -13.23 6.29
C ASP A 374 29.73 -12.18 6.95
N GLY A 375 30.26 -11.02 7.34
CA GLY A 375 29.51 -9.92 7.95
C GLY A 375 30.12 -9.44 9.28
N ALA A 376 30.39 -8.14 9.38
CA ALA A 376 30.86 -7.46 10.57
C ALA A 376 29.71 -6.88 11.39
N VAL A 377 28.74 -6.24 10.72
CA VAL A 377 27.50 -5.70 11.29
C VAL A 377 26.34 -5.91 10.31
N ARG A 378 25.12 -6.04 10.82
CA ARG A 378 23.88 -6.26 10.05
C ARG A 378 22.72 -5.45 10.63
N GLY A 379 21.79 -5.02 9.80
CA GLY A 379 20.53 -4.36 10.20
C GLY A 379 19.41 -4.64 9.19
N GLN A 380 18.18 -4.81 9.68
CA GLN A 380 17.01 -5.09 8.82
C GLN A 380 16.44 -3.77 8.28
N LEU A 381 16.01 -3.75 7.02
CA LEU A 381 15.17 -2.68 6.54
C LEU A 381 13.80 -2.77 7.20
N ALA A 382 13.16 -1.62 7.35
CA ALA A 382 11.86 -1.47 7.97
C ALA A 382 11.19 -0.26 7.31
N ALA A 383 9.90 -0.36 6.99
CA ALA A 383 9.17 0.79 6.46
C ALA A 383 9.20 1.91 7.51
N THR A 384 9.70 3.08 7.14
CA THR A 384 9.91 4.20 8.06
C THR A 384 9.35 5.47 7.46
N ARG A 385 8.52 6.21 8.18
CA ARG A 385 7.95 7.47 7.66
C ARG A 385 8.13 8.60 8.65
N ASP A 386 8.41 9.76 8.10
CA ASP A 386 8.63 11.00 8.82
C ASP A 386 7.42 11.93 8.68
N TRP A 387 7.15 12.68 9.74
CA TRP A 387 6.15 13.74 9.76
C TRP A 387 6.72 15.00 10.37
N ASP A 388 6.82 16.05 9.55
CA ASP A 388 7.03 17.41 10.02
C ASP A 388 5.70 18.04 10.45
N LEU A 389 5.49 18.13 11.76
CA LEU A 389 4.22 18.55 12.33
C LEU A 389 4.30 19.96 12.92
N SER A 390 3.28 20.76 12.63
CA SER A 390 3.02 22.06 13.27
C SER A 390 1.82 21.96 14.21
N LEU A 391 2.08 21.91 15.51
CA LEU A 391 1.06 21.73 16.55
C LEU A 391 0.61 23.10 17.07
N VAL A 392 -0.72 23.26 17.17
CA VAL A 392 -1.37 24.45 17.73
C VAL A 392 -2.44 24.06 18.73
N GLY A 393 -2.73 24.94 19.69
CA GLY A 393 -3.78 24.69 20.68
C GLY A 393 -5.19 24.68 20.09
N ALA A 394 -5.39 25.27 18.91
CA ALA A 394 -6.68 25.27 18.21
C ALA A 394 -7.15 23.88 17.75
N PHE A 395 -6.23 22.90 17.65
CA PHE A 395 -6.54 21.52 17.28
C PHE A 395 -6.69 20.58 18.47
N VAL A 396 -6.47 21.06 19.70
CA VAL A 396 -6.71 20.28 20.92
C VAL A 396 -8.22 20.14 21.13
N VAL A 397 -8.68 18.92 21.41
CA VAL A 397 -10.07 18.68 21.80
C VAL A 397 -10.29 19.27 23.19
N GLY A 398 -11.14 20.30 23.27
CA GLY A 398 -11.37 21.06 24.50
C GLY A 398 -10.61 22.40 24.50
N PHE A 399 -9.79 22.63 25.53
CA PHE A 399 -9.08 23.89 25.71
C PHE A 399 -7.56 23.68 25.63
N GLY A 400 -6.97 23.99 24.48
CA GLY A 400 -5.53 24.08 24.31
C GLY A 400 -4.96 25.46 24.66
N ASP A 401 -3.64 25.58 24.54
CA ASP A 401 -2.91 26.83 24.67
C ASP A 401 -3.16 27.69 23.42
N ALA A 402 -3.90 28.79 23.59
CA ALA A 402 -4.39 29.60 22.48
C ALA A 402 -3.27 30.27 21.67
N ASP A 403 -2.09 30.44 22.26
CA ASP A 403 -0.96 31.09 21.61
C ASP A 403 0.33 30.25 21.62
N GLY A 404 0.27 29.05 22.19
CA GLY A 404 1.31 28.03 22.09
C GLY A 404 1.43 27.46 20.68
N PHE A 405 2.67 27.21 20.28
CA PHE A 405 3.03 26.63 18.98
C PHE A 405 4.23 25.71 19.14
N VAL A 406 4.20 24.55 18.52
CA VAL A 406 5.31 23.59 18.48
C VAL A 406 5.51 23.10 17.06
N THR A 407 6.76 23.01 16.62
CA THR A 407 7.13 22.22 15.45
C THR A 407 7.96 21.03 15.89
N LEU A 408 7.70 19.86 15.32
CA LEU A 408 8.48 18.65 15.58
C LEU A 408 8.54 17.75 14.35
N SER A 409 9.62 16.97 14.24
CA SER A 409 9.73 15.84 13.30
C SER A 409 9.50 14.56 14.09
N LEU A 410 8.49 13.80 13.72
CA LEU A 410 8.21 12.47 14.26
C LEU A 410 8.55 11.43 13.18
N GLU A 411 9.41 10.49 13.50
CA GLU A 411 9.66 9.30 12.67
C GLU A 411 8.95 8.09 13.30
N VAL A 412 8.32 7.25 12.47
CA VAL A 412 7.82 5.93 12.90
C VAL A 412 8.29 4.87 11.93
N SER A 413 8.77 3.75 12.45
CA SER A 413 9.19 2.59 11.69
C SER A 413 8.36 1.35 12.05
N ASN A 414 8.00 0.53 11.07
CA ASN A 414 7.25 -0.72 11.29
C ASN A 414 8.04 -1.75 12.13
N SER A 415 9.34 -1.52 12.35
CA SER A 415 10.16 -2.20 13.36
C SER A 415 9.69 -1.95 14.81
N GLY A 416 8.80 -0.97 15.03
CA GLY A 416 8.36 -0.50 16.33
C GLY A 416 9.13 0.73 16.83
N ARG A 417 10.14 1.22 16.11
CA ARG A 417 10.87 2.44 16.46
C ARG A 417 10.00 3.67 16.24
N VAL A 418 10.00 4.59 17.20
CA VAL A 418 9.35 5.90 17.12
C VAL A 418 10.33 6.94 17.63
N CYS A 419 10.73 7.87 16.77
CA CYS A 419 11.70 8.90 17.10
C CYS A 419 11.11 10.29 17.02
N LEU A 420 11.62 11.17 17.88
CA LEU A 420 11.41 12.59 17.82
C LEU A 420 12.77 13.18 17.46
N GLU A 421 12.93 13.62 16.22
CA GLU A 421 14.24 14.05 15.71
C GLU A 421 14.48 15.55 15.89
N SER A 422 13.39 16.31 15.92
CA SER A 422 13.44 17.74 16.16
C SER A 422 12.25 18.17 17.01
N PHE A 423 12.50 19.17 17.86
CA PHE A 423 11.48 19.78 18.67
C PHE A 423 11.80 21.25 18.89
N SER A 424 10.87 22.12 18.50
CA SER A 424 10.93 23.54 18.77
C SER A 424 9.60 24.01 19.32
N ALA A 425 9.65 24.78 20.40
CA ALA A 425 8.45 25.26 21.06
C ALA A 425 8.50 26.76 21.30
N GLU A 426 7.38 27.42 20.99
CA GLU A 426 7.19 28.83 21.20
C GLU A 426 5.98 29.07 22.10
N ARG A 427 6.21 29.87 23.15
CA ARG A 427 5.15 30.32 24.08
C ARG A 427 4.39 29.18 24.77
N ILE A 428 4.98 28.00 24.84
CA ILE A 428 4.44 26.86 25.59
C ILE A 428 5.01 26.82 27.02
N GLY A 429 4.20 26.39 27.99
CA GLY A 429 4.67 26.10 29.35
C GLY A 429 5.60 24.88 29.43
N PRO A 430 6.14 24.54 30.62
CA PRO A 430 7.01 23.38 30.77
C PRO A 430 6.33 22.10 30.29
N VAL A 431 6.93 21.45 29.28
CA VAL A 431 6.46 20.19 28.69
C VAL A 431 6.52 19.09 29.74
N THR A 432 5.42 18.35 29.86
CA THR A 432 5.30 17.20 30.76
C THR A 432 5.17 15.88 30.01
N LEU A 433 4.65 15.93 28.78
CA LEU A 433 4.47 14.77 27.92
C LEU A 433 4.44 15.23 26.46
N ILE A 434 5.13 14.51 25.59
CA ILE A 434 4.94 14.50 24.15
C ILE A 434 4.47 13.09 23.81
N GLY A 435 3.24 12.97 23.32
CA GLY A 435 2.62 11.68 23.07
C GLY A 435 2.13 11.54 21.64
N LEU A 436 2.30 10.34 21.10
CA LEU A 436 1.60 9.85 19.92
C LEU A 436 0.35 9.09 20.39
N TYR A 437 -0.82 9.41 19.85
CA TYR A 437 -2.11 8.89 20.30
C TYR A 437 -2.92 8.32 19.12
N ALA A 438 -3.77 7.33 19.39
CA ALA A 438 -4.62 6.70 18.39
C ALA A 438 -6.06 7.26 18.42
N ALA A 439 -6.29 8.37 17.70
CA ALA A 439 -7.63 8.81 17.31
C ALA A 439 -7.57 9.69 16.06
N GLY A 440 -8.64 9.65 15.27
CA GLY A 440 -8.85 10.59 14.16
C GLY A 440 -9.08 12.03 14.60
N ALA A 441 -9.22 12.92 13.60
CA ALA A 441 -9.43 14.34 13.82
C ALA A 441 -10.65 14.62 14.73
N GLY A 442 -10.45 15.44 15.76
CA GLY A 442 -11.51 15.82 16.71
C GLY A 442 -11.89 14.77 17.75
N GLY A 443 -11.24 13.59 17.74
CA GLY A 443 -11.38 12.57 18.79
C GLY A 443 -10.16 12.51 19.71
N ASP A 444 -10.34 11.99 20.93
CA ASP A 444 -9.25 11.66 21.87
C ASP A 444 -9.08 10.15 21.97
N GLY A 445 -7.83 9.70 22.05
CA GLY A 445 -7.48 8.29 21.95
C GLY A 445 -6.49 7.82 23.03
N PRO A 446 -6.22 6.51 23.11
CA PRO A 446 -5.18 5.99 23.97
C PRO A 446 -3.79 6.44 23.49
N LEU A 447 -2.86 6.58 24.45
CA LEU A 447 -1.44 6.82 24.16
C LEU A 447 -0.82 5.58 23.50
N VAL A 448 -0.18 5.77 22.36
CA VAL A 448 0.55 4.75 21.60
C VAL A 448 2.02 4.77 21.99
N ALA A 449 2.64 5.96 21.99
CA ALA A 449 4.05 6.14 22.36
C ALA A 449 4.22 7.40 23.22
N ASP A 450 4.98 7.28 24.32
CA ASP A 450 5.55 8.43 25.03
C ASP A 450 6.92 8.73 24.42
N VAL A 451 7.02 9.89 23.77
CA VAL A 451 8.25 10.37 23.10
C VAL A 451 8.86 11.57 23.85
N THR A 452 8.69 11.59 25.17
CA THR A 452 9.25 12.65 26.02
C THR A 452 10.69 12.35 26.40
N PHE A 453 11.64 12.90 25.64
CA PHE A 453 13.07 12.69 25.88
C PHE A 453 13.77 13.92 26.45
N GLY A 454 14.55 13.76 27.53
CA GLY A 454 15.49 14.77 28.02
C GLY A 454 14.99 16.24 28.02
N PRO A 455 15.91 17.22 28.01
CA PRO A 455 15.56 18.64 27.87
C PRO A 455 15.38 19.09 26.41
N GLY A 456 15.95 18.35 25.46
CA GLY A 456 15.93 18.67 24.03
C GLY A 456 14.81 18.00 23.25
N HIS A 457 14.12 17.02 23.85
CA HIS A 457 13.08 16.23 23.18
C HIS A 457 13.56 15.62 21.86
N ASP A 458 14.78 15.10 21.89
CA ASP A 458 15.41 14.39 20.79
C ASP A 458 15.75 12.97 21.28
N GLY A 459 15.28 11.97 20.57
CA GLY A 459 15.54 10.57 20.85
C GLY A 459 14.48 9.63 20.31
N CYS A 460 14.67 8.34 20.59
CA CYS A 460 13.80 7.27 20.13
C CYS A 460 13.27 6.41 21.27
N THR A 461 12.07 5.87 21.07
CA THR A 461 11.47 4.83 21.90
C THR A 461 11.02 3.67 21.02
N THR A 462 10.62 2.57 21.65
CA THR A 462 10.09 1.40 20.94
C THR A 462 8.67 1.10 21.41
N VAL A 463 7.76 0.93 20.46
CA VAL A 463 6.43 0.36 20.65
C VAL A 463 6.38 -1.06 20.08
N ILE A 464 5.25 -1.73 20.25
CA ILE A 464 5.05 -3.02 19.58
C ILE A 464 5.00 -2.80 18.05
N PRO A 465 5.71 -3.61 17.24
CA PRO A 465 5.77 -3.46 15.79
C PRO A 465 4.41 -3.33 15.12
N SER A 466 3.42 -4.11 15.56
CA SER A 466 2.06 -4.04 15.02
C SER A 466 1.36 -2.70 15.26
N ALA A 467 1.68 -1.98 16.35
CA ALA A 467 1.13 -0.65 16.57
C ALA A 467 1.80 0.39 15.68
N ALA A 468 3.12 0.31 15.50
CA ALA A 468 3.83 1.19 14.58
C ALA A 468 3.43 0.97 13.12
N ALA A 469 3.24 -0.28 12.71
CA ALA A 469 2.70 -0.63 11.40
C ALA A 469 1.32 0.00 11.17
N MET A 470 0.44 -0.01 12.18
CA MET A 470 -0.86 0.65 12.08
C MET A 470 -0.75 2.18 11.99
N VAL A 471 0.23 2.80 12.64
CA VAL A 471 0.50 4.25 12.51
C VAL A 471 0.92 4.60 11.09
N LEU A 472 1.75 3.76 10.48
CA LEU A 472 2.19 3.93 9.10
C LEU A 472 1.06 3.70 8.10
N ALA A 473 0.24 2.68 8.33
CA ALA A 473 -0.87 2.33 7.45
C ALA A 473 -2.02 3.35 7.52
N THR A 474 -2.35 3.86 8.71
CA THR A 474 -3.53 4.71 8.93
C THR A 474 -3.20 5.98 9.71
N PRO A 475 -2.26 6.81 9.24
CA PRO A 475 -1.72 7.95 9.98
C PRO A 475 -2.77 8.99 10.34
N ALA A 476 -3.79 9.18 9.49
CA ALA A 476 -4.94 10.03 9.79
C ALA A 476 -5.72 9.58 11.05
N GLY A 477 -5.55 8.34 11.49
CA GLY A 477 -6.05 7.81 12.76
C GLY A 477 -5.18 8.13 13.99
N TYR A 478 -4.09 8.89 13.82
CA TYR A 478 -3.15 9.21 14.88
C TYR A 478 -2.81 10.69 14.95
N TYR A 479 -2.48 11.16 16.16
CA TYR A 479 -2.08 12.53 16.39
C TYR A 479 -0.94 12.62 17.40
N THR A 480 -0.15 13.67 17.26
CA THR A 480 0.85 14.05 18.24
C THR A 480 0.30 15.20 19.09
N GLN A 481 0.49 15.10 20.40
CA GLN A 481 0.07 16.12 21.35
C GLN A 481 1.16 16.38 22.37
N VAL A 482 1.35 17.67 22.69
CA VAL A 482 2.24 18.12 23.76
C VAL A 482 1.37 18.58 24.93
N SER A 483 1.57 17.98 26.09
CA SER A 483 0.95 18.41 27.35
C SER A 483 1.95 19.18 28.21
N THR A 484 1.44 20.11 29.01
CA THR A 484 2.24 20.89 29.96
C THR A 484 1.63 20.85 31.35
N THR A 485 2.37 21.37 32.33
CA THR A 485 1.85 21.59 33.69
C THR A 485 0.56 22.43 33.74
N GLN A 486 0.36 23.35 32.78
CA GLN A 486 -0.83 24.21 32.73
C GLN A 486 -1.98 23.57 31.94
N PHE A 487 -1.64 22.76 30.94
CA PHE A 487 -2.57 22.05 30.06
C PHE A 487 -2.25 20.55 30.08
N PRO A 488 -2.65 19.83 31.16
CA PRO A 488 -2.31 18.42 31.32
C PRO A 488 -3.00 17.53 30.27
N ASP A 489 -4.18 17.93 29.82
CA ASP A 489 -4.98 17.22 28.80
C ASP A 489 -4.60 17.61 27.36
N GLY A 490 -3.58 18.45 27.19
CA GLY A 490 -3.06 18.88 25.87
C GLY A 490 -2.92 20.39 25.76
N ALA A 491 -1.71 20.88 25.51
CA ALA A 491 -1.44 22.28 25.20
C ALA A 491 -1.57 22.55 23.70
N VAL A 492 -0.95 21.71 22.86
CA VAL A 492 -0.97 21.83 21.39
C VAL A 492 -1.03 20.43 20.76
N ARG A 493 -1.67 20.32 19.58
CA ARG A 493 -1.90 19.04 18.87
C ARG A 493 -1.79 19.22 17.36
N ALA A 494 -1.41 18.16 16.65
CA ALA A 494 -1.50 18.02 15.20
C ALA A 494 -1.83 16.56 14.83
N GLN A 495 -2.66 16.38 13.80
CA GLN A 495 -2.93 15.06 13.22
C GLN A 495 -1.75 14.65 12.33
N LEU A 496 -1.40 13.36 12.32
CA LEU A 496 -0.53 12.83 11.27
C LEU A 496 -1.32 12.83 9.95
N ALA A 497 -0.66 13.17 8.85
CA ALA A 497 -1.26 13.21 7.51
C ALA A 497 -0.61 12.16 6.61
N ASN A 498 -1.28 11.80 5.51
CA ASN A 498 -0.73 10.89 4.49
C ASN A 498 0.36 11.51 3.61
N GLY A 499 0.65 12.81 3.76
CA GLY A 499 1.78 13.48 3.13
C GLY A 499 2.12 14.78 3.87
N SER A 500 3.41 15.09 3.98
CA SER A 500 3.94 16.38 4.41
C SER A 500 4.88 16.94 3.35
#